data_AF-A0A1Q6L551-F1
#
_entry.id   AF-A0A1Q6L551-F1
#
_cell.length_a   1.000
_cell.length_b   1.000
_cell.length_c   1.000
_cell.angle_alpha   90.00
_cell.angle_beta   90.00
_cell.angle_gamma   90.00
#
_symmetry.space_group_name_H-M   'P 1'
#
loop_
_entity.id
_entity.type
_entity.pdbx_description
1 polymer ?
#
loop_
_entity_poly.entity_id
_entity_poly.type
_entity_poly.pdbx_seq_one_letter_code
_entity_poly.pdbx_strand_id
1 'polypeptide(L)'
;MKQKSTKILVILIALILIVGAIMIGVKGLAFELKYQNGKQVEIDLGKEFDIKDMQAITNEVFGKQAVLIEQIEVYKDAANIITTDITEEQKADLVTKINEKYGTELSADNITIEEHSKIRGRDLIKPYIAPFAIATAIILVYFMIRYYKLNPLKVLLKSAGIIVLAQLVLLGIMAITRMQIGELTIPFVLVVYVLSLLISTKKFDDDLEKIKVEAKK
;
A
#
# COMPACT_ATOMS: atom_id res chain seq x y z
N MET A 1 -4.36 0.83 -36.88
CA MET A 1 -3.72 1.33 -35.62
C MET A 1 -4.13 0.55 -34.36
N LYS A 2 -5.44 0.30 -34.10
CA LYS A 2 -5.95 -0.42 -32.90
C LYS A 2 -5.23 -1.75 -32.56
N GLN A 3 -4.90 -2.58 -33.55
CA GLN A 3 -4.28 -3.89 -33.31
C GLN A 3 -2.80 -3.79 -32.89
N LYS A 4 -2.09 -2.76 -33.38
CA LYS A 4 -0.67 -2.51 -33.06
C LYS A 4 -0.52 -2.00 -31.63
N SER A 5 -1.41 -1.11 -31.19
CA SER A 5 -1.45 -0.61 -29.80
C SER A 5 -1.79 -1.71 -28.79
N THR A 6 -2.72 -2.63 -29.11
CA THR A 6 -3.05 -3.75 -28.23
C THR A 6 -1.87 -4.70 -28.04
N LYS A 7 -1.11 -4.99 -29.11
CA LYS A 7 0.10 -5.83 -29.02
C LYS A 7 1.16 -5.19 -28.12
N ILE A 8 1.40 -3.88 -28.26
CA ILE A 8 2.34 -3.13 -27.41
C ILE A 8 1.91 -3.19 -25.94
N LEU A 9 0.63 -3.02 -25.65
CA LEU A 9 0.11 -3.03 -24.28
C LEU A 9 0.24 -4.41 -23.61
N VAL A 10 0.01 -5.50 -24.36
CA VAL A 10 0.22 -6.87 -23.86
C VAL A 10 1.69 -7.13 -23.55
N ILE A 11 2.60 -6.69 -24.42
CA ILE A 11 4.06 -6.82 -24.19
C ILE A 11 4.46 -6.05 -22.93
N LEU A 12 3.95 -4.83 -22.75
CA LEU A 12 4.24 -4.01 -21.57
C LEU A 12 3.77 -4.70 -20.28
N ILE A 13 2.54 -5.22 -20.25
CA ILE A 13 2.00 -5.96 -19.10
C ILE A 13 2.88 -7.18 -18.80
N ALA A 14 3.23 -7.97 -19.81
CA ALA A 14 4.08 -9.14 -19.62
C ALA A 14 5.46 -8.75 -19.03
N LEU A 15 6.05 -7.66 -19.49
CA LEU A 15 7.32 -7.16 -18.98
C LEU A 15 7.20 -6.70 -17.51
N ILE A 16 6.14 -5.99 -17.15
CA ILE A 16 5.87 -5.59 -15.75
C ILE A 16 5.77 -6.83 -14.85
N LEU A 17 5.05 -7.86 -15.29
CA LEU A 17 4.90 -9.09 -14.49
C LEU A 17 6.22 -9.84 -14.31
N ILE A 18 7.03 -9.96 -15.37
CA ILE A 18 8.33 -10.65 -15.32
C ILE A 18 9.30 -9.87 -14.42
N VAL A 19 9.48 -8.57 -14.67
CA VAL A 19 10.42 -7.74 -13.89
C VAL A 19 9.93 -7.63 -12.44
N GLY A 20 8.62 -7.47 -12.21
CA GLY A 20 8.03 -7.45 -10.89
C GLY A 20 8.29 -8.75 -10.12
N ALA A 21 8.10 -9.91 -10.74
CA ALA A 21 8.38 -11.21 -10.11
C ALA A 21 9.87 -11.36 -9.75
N ILE A 22 10.79 -10.95 -10.63
CA ILE A 22 12.23 -10.94 -10.35
C ILE A 22 12.54 -10.04 -9.15
N MET A 23 11.98 -8.83 -9.11
CA MET A 23 12.18 -7.89 -8.01
C MET A 23 11.69 -8.45 -6.66
N ILE A 24 10.54 -9.12 -6.65
CA ILE A 24 10.02 -9.80 -5.45
C ILE A 24 10.94 -10.95 -5.03
N GLY A 25 11.42 -11.76 -5.98
CA GLY A 25 12.31 -12.88 -5.71
C GLY A 25 13.68 -12.46 -5.15
N VAL A 26 14.25 -11.36 -5.65
CA VAL A 26 15.59 -10.89 -5.25
C VAL A 26 15.56 -9.98 -4.03
N LYS A 27 14.62 -9.03 -3.96
CA LYS A 27 14.60 -7.97 -2.94
C LYS A 27 13.41 -8.03 -1.99
N GLY A 28 12.49 -8.97 -2.17
CA GLY A 28 11.23 -9.00 -1.45
C GLY A 28 10.36 -7.76 -1.69
N LEU A 29 9.28 -7.67 -0.92
CA LEU A 29 8.42 -6.49 -0.89
C LEU A 29 8.97 -5.47 0.10
N ALA A 30 8.96 -4.19 -0.28
CA ALA A 30 9.26 -3.09 0.64
C ALA A 30 8.04 -2.86 1.54
N PHE A 31 8.25 -2.59 2.83
CA PHE A 31 7.18 -2.26 3.79
C PHE A 31 7.42 -0.87 4.37
N GLU A 32 6.39 -0.22 4.91
CA GLU A 32 6.57 1.03 5.68
C GLU A 32 7.33 0.74 6.99
N LEU A 33 8.06 1.73 7.52
CA LEU A 33 8.85 1.61 8.76
C LEU A 33 8.01 1.10 9.93
N LYS A 34 6.75 1.53 10.00
CA LYS A 34 5.72 1.06 10.94
C LYS A 34 5.59 -0.46 11.02
N TYR A 35 5.90 -1.17 9.94
CA TYR A 35 5.75 -2.62 9.84
C TYR A 35 7.09 -3.35 9.72
N GLN A 36 8.22 -2.65 9.84
CA GLN A 36 9.56 -3.24 9.77
C GLN A 36 10.20 -3.35 11.16
N ASN A 37 11.34 -4.04 11.22
CA ASN A 37 12.19 -3.94 12.40
C ASN A 37 12.85 -2.56 12.39
N GLY A 38 12.94 -1.94 13.54
CA GLY A 38 13.63 -0.68 13.72
C GLY A 38 13.77 -0.35 15.19
N LYS A 39 14.09 0.90 15.47
CA LYS A 39 14.07 1.45 16.82
C LYS A 39 13.11 2.63 16.86
N GLN A 40 12.47 2.78 18.00
CA GLN A 40 11.56 3.89 18.25
C GLN A 40 11.96 4.65 19.51
N VAL A 41 11.65 5.94 19.51
CA VAL A 41 11.79 6.81 20.67
C VAL A 41 10.50 7.61 20.80
N GLU A 42 9.91 7.53 21.99
CA GLU A 42 8.73 8.29 22.37
C GLU A 42 9.16 9.54 23.15
N ILE A 43 8.64 10.70 22.76
CA ILE A 43 8.99 11.98 23.36
C ILE A 43 7.70 12.73 23.68
N ASP A 44 7.44 12.95 24.96
CA ASP A 44 6.37 13.84 25.43
C ASP A 44 6.90 15.27 25.47
N LEU A 45 6.34 16.17 24.64
CA LEU A 45 6.69 17.59 24.59
C LEU A 45 5.82 18.43 25.55
N GLY A 46 4.73 17.88 26.08
CA GLY A 46 3.73 18.59 26.88
C GLY A 46 3.02 19.74 26.15
N LYS A 47 3.16 19.82 24.82
CA LYS A 47 2.55 20.83 23.95
C LYS A 47 2.45 20.31 22.52
N GLU A 48 1.46 20.80 21.77
CA GLU A 48 1.33 20.49 20.34
C GLU A 48 2.59 20.88 19.56
N PHE A 49 2.98 20.03 18.60
CA PHE A 49 4.15 20.25 17.75
C PHE A 49 3.80 20.13 16.26
N ASP A 50 4.58 20.80 15.41
CA ASP A 50 4.44 20.73 13.96
C ASP A 50 5.27 19.55 13.41
N ILE A 51 4.63 18.69 12.63
CA ILE A 51 5.27 17.52 12.01
C ILE A 51 6.44 17.95 11.10
N LYS A 52 6.35 19.08 10.39
CA LYS A 52 7.41 19.57 9.51
C LYS A 52 8.64 20.00 10.28
N ASP A 53 8.44 20.63 11.44
CA ASP A 53 9.54 21.01 12.32
C ASP A 53 10.22 19.76 12.89
N MET A 54 9.44 18.77 13.32
CA MET A 54 9.99 17.48 13.76
C MET A 54 10.69 16.72 12.63
N GLN A 55 10.19 16.80 11.40
CA GLN A 55 10.86 16.27 10.20
C GLN A 55 12.20 16.97 9.94
N ALA A 56 12.28 18.29 10.11
CA ALA A 56 13.54 19.01 9.94
C ALA A 56 14.58 18.56 10.98
N ILE A 57 14.18 18.48 12.26
CA ILE A 57 15.04 18.02 13.35
C ILE A 57 15.54 16.60 13.07
N THR A 58 14.62 15.68 12.79
CA THR A 58 14.97 14.27 12.54
C THR A 58 15.84 14.11 11.29
N ASN A 59 15.65 14.90 10.23
CA ASN A 59 16.53 14.88 9.06
C ASN A 59 17.96 15.37 9.37
N GLU A 60 18.12 16.32 10.29
CA GLU A 60 19.44 16.77 10.74
C GLU A 60 20.15 15.68 11.55
N VAL A 61 19.43 15.02 12.46
CA VAL A 61 19.97 14.00 13.38
C VAL A 61 20.27 12.69 12.67
N PHE A 62 19.33 12.22 11.85
CA PHE A 62 19.37 10.90 11.21
C PHE A 62 19.85 10.95 9.75
N GLY A 63 20.04 12.15 9.19
CA GLY A 63 20.59 12.37 7.85
C GLY A 63 19.73 11.74 6.76
N LYS A 64 20.25 10.66 6.15
CA LYS A 64 19.58 9.94 5.03
C LYS A 64 18.73 8.75 5.49
N GLN A 65 18.70 8.45 6.79
CA GLN A 65 17.85 7.39 7.29
C GLN A 65 16.38 7.77 7.11
N ALA A 66 15.55 6.79 6.77
CA ALA A 66 14.12 7.02 6.69
C ALA A 66 13.55 7.13 8.11
N VAL A 67 12.75 8.18 8.36
CA VAL A 67 12.12 8.43 9.66
C VAL A 67 10.61 8.50 9.47
N LEU A 68 9.89 7.83 10.36
CA LEU A 68 8.45 7.95 10.53
C LEU A 68 8.17 8.69 11.83
N ILE A 69 7.35 9.74 11.75
CA ILE A 69 6.92 10.53 12.92
C ILE A 69 5.41 10.32 13.05
N GLU A 70 5.00 9.79 14.19
CA GLU A 70 3.59 9.65 14.56
C GLU A 70 3.28 10.61 15.72
N GLN A 71 2.22 11.41 15.56
CA GLN A 71 1.63 12.12 16.68
C GLN A 71 0.82 11.12 17.50
N ILE A 72 1.19 10.97 18.77
CA ILE A 72 0.52 10.10 19.72
C ILE A 72 -0.15 10.95 20.80
N GLU A 73 -0.98 10.30 21.61
CA GLU A 73 -1.88 10.93 22.59
C GLU A 73 -3.01 11.78 22.00
N VAL A 74 -4.06 11.98 22.81
CA VAL A 74 -5.28 12.72 22.39
C VAL A 74 -4.96 14.20 22.15
N TYR A 75 -3.99 14.74 22.87
CA TYR A 75 -3.59 16.15 22.81
C TYR A 75 -2.43 16.41 21.83
N LYS A 76 -1.94 15.39 21.12
CA LYS A 76 -0.88 15.50 20.09
C LYS A 76 0.39 16.20 20.59
N ASP A 77 0.64 16.05 21.88
CA ASP A 77 1.76 16.60 22.63
C ASP A 77 2.93 15.62 22.74
N ALA A 78 2.73 14.36 22.35
CA ALA A 78 3.80 13.37 22.28
C ALA A 78 4.07 12.91 20.83
N ALA A 79 5.36 12.69 20.54
CA ALA A 79 5.88 12.25 19.26
C ALA A 79 6.48 10.85 19.39
N ASN A 80 6.03 9.90 18.57
CA ASN A 80 6.74 8.65 18.36
C ASN A 80 7.59 8.74 17.09
N ILE A 81 8.90 8.52 17.23
CA ILE A 81 9.87 8.62 16.14
C ILE A 81 10.44 7.23 15.87
N ILE A 82 10.12 6.66 14.71
CA ILE A 82 10.54 5.32 14.30
C ILE A 82 11.54 5.44 13.14
N THR A 83 12.70 4.79 13.27
CA THR A 83 13.73 4.69 12.21
C THR A 83 14.38 3.30 12.23
N THR A 84 15.29 3.04 11.30
CA THR A 84 15.99 1.74 11.19
C THR A 84 16.90 1.46 12.38
N ASP A 85 17.52 2.49 12.94
CA ASP A 85 18.41 2.40 14.11
C ASP A 85 18.53 3.78 14.76
N ILE A 86 18.78 3.81 16.07
CA ILE A 86 18.99 5.01 16.88
C ILE A 86 20.16 4.72 17.81
N THR A 87 21.21 5.55 17.76
CA THR A 87 22.30 5.52 18.73
C THR A 87 22.03 6.44 19.92
N GLU A 88 22.70 6.21 21.05
CA GLU A 88 22.61 7.11 22.21
C GLU A 88 23.04 8.55 21.88
N GLU A 89 24.03 8.73 21.00
CA GLU A 89 24.45 10.05 20.52
C GLU A 89 23.35 10.73 19.70
N GLN A 90 22.71 10.00 18.77
CA GLN A 90 21.60 10.52 17.98
C GLN A 90 20.39 10.85 18.86
N LYS A 91 20.12 10.04 19.88
CA LYS A 91 19.08 10.32 20.87
C LYS A 91 19.38 11.62 21.63
N ALA A 92 20.61 11.81 22.11
CA ALA A 92 21.00 13.02 22.82
C ALA A 92 20.90 14.28 21.93
N ASP A 93 21.34 14.19 20.67
CA ASP A 93 21.24 15.29 19.70
C ASP A 93 19.77 15.62 19.36
N LEU A 94 18.92 14.59 19.18
CA LEU A 94 17.49 14.74 18.97
C LEU A 94 16.82 15.52 20.12
N VAL A 95 17.08 15.13 21.36
CA VAL A 95 16.53 15.79 22.55
C VAL A 95 17.01 17.25 22.65
N THR A 96 18.29 17.49 22.38
CA THR A 96 18.87 18.85 22.40
C THR A 96 18.16 19.75 21.39
N LYS A 97 18.01 19.30 20.14
CA LYS A 97 17.34 20.08 19.08
C LYS A 97 15.85 20.31 19.34
N ILE A 98 15.16 19.33 19.93
CA ILE A 98 13.75 19.49 20.35
C ILE A 98 13.65 20.55 21.44
N ASN A 99 14.50 20.50 22.46
CA ASN A 99 14.54 21.49 23.53
C ASN A 99 14.81 22.91 23.00
N GLU A 100 15.77 23.06 22.09
CA GLU A 100 16.07 24.35 21.44
C GLU A 100 14.89 24.90 20.64
N LYS A 101 14.20 24.04 19.88
CA LYS A 101 13.08 24.45 19.01
C LYS A 101 11.81 24.76 19.77
N TYR A 102 11.48 23.94 20.77
CA TYR A 102 10.19 23.98 21.46
C TYR A 102 10.25 24.55 22.87
N GLY A 103 11.44 24.93 23.37
CA GLY A 103 11.63 25.45 24.72
C GLY A 103 11.18 24.46 25.79
N THR A 104 11.56 23.20 25.63
CA THR A 104 11.29 22.11 26.58
C THR A 104 12.54 21.82 27.43
N GLU A 105 12.36 21.15 28.56
CA GLU A 105 13.45 20.76 29.47
C GLU A 105 13.58 19.23 29.54
N LEU A 106 13.53 18.57 28.37
CA LEU A 106 13.60 17.11 28.29
C LEU A 106 15.02 16.62 28.59
N SER A 107 15.12 15.52 29.33
CA SER A 107 16.39 14.82 29.57
C SER A 107 16.48 13.57 28.71
N ALA A 108 17.60 13.42 27.99
CA ALA A 108 17.85 12.23 27.18
C ALA A 108 17.96 10.95 28.03
N ASP A 109 18.28 11.07 29.31
CA ASP A 109 18.35 9.92 30.24
C ASP A 109 16.96 9.36 30.58
N ASN A 110 15.93 10.20 30.50
CA ASN A 110 14.54 9.80 30.74
C ASN A 110 13.87 9.20 29.49
N ILE A 111 14.55 9.26 28.34
CA ILE A 111 14.04 8.80 27.05
C ILE A 111 14.73 7.48 26.70
N THR A 112 13.92 6.45 26.49
CA THR A 112 14.38 5.10 26.18
C THR A 112 14.26 4.82 24.69
N ILE A 113 15.29 4.17 24.14
CA ILE A 113 15.23 3.61 22.80
C ILE A 113 14.59 2.22 22.91
N GLU A 114 13.45 2.05 22.26
CA GLU A 114 12.73 0.78 22.24
C GLU A 114 12.94 0.05 20.91
N GLU A 115 12.92 -1.28 20.95
CA GLU A 115 12.94 -2.11 19.75
C GLU A 115 11.55 -2.11 19.09
N HIS A 116 11.46 -1.61 17.86
CA HIS A 116 10.26 -1.67 17.06
C HIS A 116 10.24 -2.97 16.27
N SER A 117 9.37 -3.90 16.65
CA SER A 117 9.34 -5.25 16.06
C SER A 117 8.52 -5.31 14.77
N LYS A 118 9.07 -6.01 13.76
CA LYS A 118 8.40 -6.26 12.48
C LYS A 118 7.08 -6.99 12.66
N ILE A 119 6.02 -6.39 12.13
CA ILE A 119 4.75 -7.09 11.90
C ILE A 119 4.86 -7.88 10.59
N ARG A 120 4.44 -9.16 10.61
CA ARG A 120 4.44 -9.96 9.37
C ARG A 120 3.39 -9.35 8.45
N GLY A 121 3.77 -9.01 7.21
CA GLY A 121 2.83 -8.39 6.24
C GLY A 121 1.55 -9.20 6.00
N ARG A 122 1.59 -10.52 6.22
CA ARG A 122 0.39 -11.39 6.18
C ARG A 122 -0.66 -11.02 7.24
N ASP A 123 -0.23 -10.57 8.41
CA ASP A 123 -1.11 -10.25 9.53
C ASP A 123 -1.78 -8.90 9.31
N LEU A 124 -1.13 -7.98 8.59
CA LEU A 124 -1.71 -6.72 8.14
C LEU A 124 -2.89 -6.94 7.20
N ILE A 125 -2.75 -7.86 6.24
CA ILE A 125 -3.80 -8.12 5.24
C ILE A 125 -4.88 -9.07 5.73
N LYS A 126 -4.57 -9.94 6.70
CA LYS A 126 -5.46 -10.99 7.22
C LYS A 126 -6.88 -10.50 7.56
N PRO A 127 -7.08 -9.36 8.26
CA PRO A 127 -8.43 -8.88 8.56
C PRO A 127 -9.24 -8.49 7.31
N TYR A 128 -8.58 -8.17 6.20
CA TYR A 128 -9.24 -7.72 4.96
C TYR A 128 -9.60 -8.87 4.01
N ILE A 129 -8.93 -10.03 4.11
CA ILE A 129 -9.09 -11.14 3.16
C ILE A 129 -10.53 -11.68 3.15
N ALA A 130 -11.08 -11.98 4.32
CA ALA A 130 -12.42 -12.56 4.45
C ALA A 130 -13.54 -11.64 3.91
N PRO A 131 -13.68 -10.37 4.36
CA PRO A 131 -14.73 -9.49 3.85
C PRO A 131 -14.57 -9.22 2.34
N PHE A 132 -13.33 -9.07 1.85
CA PHE A 132 -13.06 -8.84 0.43
C PHE A 132 -13.42 -10.05 -0.45
N ALA A 133 -13.12 -11.27 0.03
CA ALA A 133 -13.48 -12.50 -0.68
C ALA A 133 -15.00 -12.68 -0.77
N ILE A 134 -15.72 -12.43 0.33
CA ILE A 134 -17.20 -12.51 0.36
C ILE A 134 -17.81 -11.50 -0.61
N ALA A 135 -17.37 -10.24 -0.58
CA ALA A 135 -17.85 -9.21 -1.49
C ALA A 135 -17.60 -9.59 -2.96
N THR A 136 -16.40 -10.10 -3.26
CA THR A 136 -16.05 -10.55 -4.61
C THR A 136 -16.92 -11.72 -5.06
N ALA A 137 -17.18 -12.70 -4.19
CA ALA A 137 -18.05 -13.83 -4.53
C ALA A 137 -19.47 -13.37 -4.89
N ILE A 138 -20.06 -12.46 -4.11
CA ILE A 138 -21.39 -11.90 -4.39
C ILE A 138 -21.42 -11.20 -5.75
N ILE A 139 -20.40 -10.38 -6.06
CA ILE A 139 -20.32 -9.65 -7.35
C ILE A 139 -20.18 -10.62 -8.52
N LEU A 140 -19.36 -11.68 -8.38
CA LEU A 140 -19.20 -12.70 -9.42
C LEU A 140 -20.50 -13.47 -9.66
N VAL A 141 -21.25 -13.81 -8.60
CA VAL A 141 -22.58 -14.41 -8.73
C VAL A 141 -23.54 -13.46 -9.46
N TYR A 142 -23.54 -12.17 -9.11
CA TYR A 142 -24.34 -11.17 -9.81
C TYR A 142 -23.99 -11.10 -11.31
N PHE A 143 -22.70 -11.11 -11.68
CA PHE A 143 -22.29 -11.14 -13.09
C PHE A 143 -22.78 -12.39 -13.81
N MET A 144 -22.72 -13.56 -13.19
CA MET A 144 -23.24 -14.79 -13.77
C MET A 144 -24.74 -14.71 -14.05
N ILE A 145 -25.52 -14.13 -13.13
CA ILE A 145 -26.98 -13.96 -13.28
C ILE A 145 -27.28 -12.92 -14.36
N ARG A 146 -26.67 -11.72 -14.30
CA ARG A 146 -26.93 -10.63 -15.25
C ARG A 146 -26.54 -10.99 -16.68
N TYR A 147 -25.40 -11.65 -16.86
CA TYR A 147 -24.84 -12.00 -18.16
C TYR A 147 -25.04 -13.47 -18.52
N TYR A 148 -26.09 -14.13 -18.01
CA TYR A 148 -26.34 -15.56 -18.22
C TYR A 148 -26.36 -15.97 -19.70
N LYS A 149 -26.78 -15.07 -20.61
CA LYS A 149 -26.78 -15.28 -22.07
C LYS A 149 -25.38 -15.43 -22.69
N LEU A 150 -24.32 -14.96 -22.01
CA LEU A 150 -22.93 -15.06 -22.46
C LEU A 150 -22.23 -16.37 -22.05
N ASN A 151 -22.98 -17.31 -21.45
CA ASN A 151 -22.48 -18.47 -20.69
C ASN A 151 -21.89 -18.05 -19.32
N PRO A 152 -22.54 -18.41 -18.19
CA PRO A 152 -22.11 -18.03 -16.84
C PRO A 152 -20.67 -18.41 -16.51
N LEU A 153 -20.20 -19.60 -16.93
CA LEU A 153 -18.85 -20.07 -16.65
C LEU A 153 -17.79 -19.22 -17.36
N LYS A 154 -18.08 -18.78 -18.60
CA LYS A 154 -17.19 -17.87 -19.33
C LYS A 154 -17.13 -16.49 -18.67
N VAL A 155 -18.25 -15.99 -18.17
CA VAL A 155 -18.33 -14.71 -17.45
C VAL A 155 -17.51 -14.77 -16.16
N LEU A 156 -17.65 -15.86 -15.39
CA LEU A 156 -16.87 -16.08 -14.16
C LEU A 156 -15.36 -16.10 -14.43
N LEU A 157 -14.91 -16.91 -15.40
CA LEU A 157 -13.48 -17.03 -15.71
C LEU A 157 -12.89 -15.73 -16.26
N LYS A 158 -13.61 -15.04 -17.15
CA LYS A 158 -13.16 -13.75 -17.70
C LYS A 158 -13.06 -12.69 -16.61
N SER A 159 -14.07 -12.57 -15.75
CA SER A 159 -14.09 -11.54 -14.70
C SER A 159 -13.04 -11.81 -13.62
N ALA A 160 -12.95 -13.04 -13.12
CA ALA A 160 -11.90 -13.45 -12.18
C ALA A 160 -10.49 -13.24 -12.78
N GLY A 161 -10.29 -13.61 -14.06
CA GLY A 161 -9.02 -13.39 -14.74
C GLY A 161 -8.63 -11.92 -14.88
N ILE A 162 -9.59 -11.04 -15.18
CA ILE A 162 -9.35 -9.58 -15.26
C ILE A 162 -8.99 -9.01 -13.88
N ILE A 163 -9.73 -9.39 -12.83
CA ILE A 163 -9.46 -8.96 -11.46
C ILE A 163 -8.06 -9.39 -11.03
N VAL A 164 -7.74 -10.68 -11.16
CA VAL A 164 -6.43 -11.23 -10.77
C VAL A 164 -5.30 -10.58 -11.56
N LEU A 165 -5.44 -10.45 -12.88
CA LEU A 165 -4.42 -9.81 -13.72
C LEU A 165 -4.17 -8.36 -13.32
N ALA A 166 -5.23 -7.58 -13.07
CA ALA A 166 -5.10 -6.18 -12.65
C ALA A 166 -4.34 -6.05 -11.32
N GLN A 167 -4.63 -6.93 -10.34
CA GLN A 167 -3.95 -6.96 -9.05
C GLN A 167 -2.47 -7.41 -9.18
N LEU A 168 -2.17 -8.37 -10.05
CA LEU A 168 -0.80 -8.79 -10.33
C LEU A 168 0.02 -7.67 -11.00
N VAL A 169 -0.60 -6.91 -11.90
CA VAL A 169 0.05 -5.73 -12.50
C VAL A 169 0.34 -4.66 -11.46
N LEU A 170 -0.62 -4.36 -10.58
CA LEU A 170 -0.40 -3.44 -9.45
C LEU A 170 0.77 -3.92 -8.58
N LEU A 171 0.78 -5.20 -8.20
CA LEU A 171 1.86 -5.79 -7.42
C LEU A 171 3.21 -5.70 -8.12
N GLY A 172 3.25 -5.95 -9.44
CA GLY A 172 4.46 -5.80 -10.25
C GLY A 172 4.98 -4.36 -10.26
N ILE A 173 4.09 -3.37 -10.43
CA ILE A 173 4.45 -1.95 -10.37
C ILE A 173 5.00 -1.57 -9.00
N MET A 174 4.34 -1.99 -7.90
CA MET A 174 4.79 -1.73 -6.54
C MET A 174 6.19 -2.34 -6.28
N ALA A 175 6.41 -3.57 -6.75
CA ALA A 175 7.71 -4.24 -6.61
C ALA A 175 8.84 -3.54 -7.38
N ILE A 176 8.57 -3.11 -8.61
CA ILE A 176 9.54 -2.41 -9.46
C ILE A 176 9.89 -1.03 -8.89
N THR A 177 8.86 -0.25 -8.54
CA THR A 177 9.01 1.11 -8.02
C THR A 177 9.48 1.18 -6.57
N ARG A 178 9.53 0.02 -5.89
CA ARG A 178 9.83 -0.07 -4.45
C ARG A 178 8.88 0.78 -3.61
N MET A 179 7.63 0.92 -4.06
CA MET A 179 6.57 1.52 -3.25
C MET A 179 6.38 0.68 -1.99
N GLN A 180 6.38 1.34 -0.84
CA GLN A 180 6.31 0.67 0.45
C GLN A 180 4.90 0.13 0.69
N ILE A 181 4.81 -1.12 1.13
CA ILE A 181 3.55 -1.73 1.58
C ILE A 181 3.24 -1.23 2.97
N GLY A 182 2.08 -0.60 3.09
CA GLY A 182 1.54 -0.15 4.35
C GLY A 182 0.16 0.46 4.18
N GLU A 183 -0.12 1.58 4.85
CA GLU A 183 -1.48 2.07 5.01
C GLU A 183 -2.17 2.39 3.68
N LEU A 184 -1.44 2.96 2.72
CA LEU A 184 -1.98 3.31 1.39
C LEU A 184 -2.18 2.12 0.46
N THR A 185 -1.63 0.94 0.78
CA THR A 185 -1.70 -0.22 -0.11
C THR A 185 -3.13 -0.74 -0.27
N ILE A 186 -3.90 -0.77 0.82
CA ILE A 186 -5.29 -1.25 0.77
C ILE A 186 -6.17 -0.34 -0.10
N PRO A 187 -6.17 1.00 0.06
CA PRO A 187 -6.83 1.91 -0.87
C PRO A 187 -6.47 1.68 -2.34
N PHE A 188 -5.18 1.52 -2.68
CA PHE A 188 -4.77 1.27 -4.07
C PHE A 188 -5.32 -0.05 -4.62
N VAL A 189 -5.29 -1.12 -3.82
CA VAL A 189 -5.88 -2.42 -4.18
C VAL A 189 -7.37 -2.29 -4.49
N LEU A 190 -8.11 -1.54 -3.66
CA LEU A 190 -9.54 -1.30 -3.83
C LEU A 190 -9.84 -0.46 -5.09
N VAL A 191 -9.07 0.58 -5.36
CA VAL A 191 -9.22 1.40 -6.58
C VAL A 191 -9.03 0.55 -7.83
N VAL A 192 -7.94 -0.22 -7.89
CA VAL A 192 -7.66 -1.11 -9.04
C VAL A 192 -8.73 -2.21 -9.16
N TYR A 193 -9.23 -2.71 -8.03
CA TYR A 193 -10.33 -3.65 -8.00
C TYR A 193 -11.61 -3.08 -8.64
N VAL A 194 -12.05 -1.89 -8.23
CA VAL A 194 -13.23 -1.22 -8.80
C VAL A 194 -13.04 -0.98 -10.30
N LEU A 195 -11.86 -0.50 -10.73
CA LEU A 195 -11.56 -0.33 -12.15
C LEU A 195 -11.67 -1.65 -12.93
N SER A 196 -11.18 -2.76 -12.36
CA SER A 196 -11.27 -4.08 -12.98
C SER A 196 -12.71 -4.57 -13.14
N LEU A 197 -13.60 -4.23 -12.20
CA LEU A 197 -15.03 -4.52 -12.28
C LEU A 197 -15.74 -3.67 -13.35
N LEU A 198 -15.40 -2.38 -13.45
CA LEU A 198 -15.94 -1.49 -14.49
C LEU A 198 -15.54 -1.95 -15.90
N ILE A 199 -14.27 -2.34 -16.08
CA ILE A 199 -13.77 -2.91 -17.35
C ILE A 199 -14.50 -4.21 -17.68
N SER A 200 -14.68 -5.09 -16.68
CA SER A 200 -15.41 -6.35 -16.86
C SER A 200 -16.87 -6.09 -17.28
N THR A 201 -17.55 -5.17 -16.60
CA THR A 201 -18.94 -4.78 -16.89
C THR A 201 -19.07 -4.28 -18.32
N LYS A 202 -18.24 -3.30 -18.72
CA LYS A 202 -18.26 -2.75 -20.08
C LYS A 202 -18.03 -3.83 -21.14
N LYS A 203 -17.06 -4.72 -20.91
CA LYS A 203 -16.76 -5.82 -21.83
C LYS A 203 -17.93 -6.80 -21.98
N PHE A 204 -18.64 -7.11 -20.89
CA PHE A 204 -19.79 -7.99 -20.94
C PHE A 204 -21.03 -7.32 -21.54
N ASP A 205 -21.26 -6.03 -21.27
CA ASP A 205 -22.31 -5.26 -21.94
C ASP A 205 -22.08 -5.25 -23.47
N ASP A 206 -20.86 -4.96 -23.93
CA ASP A 206 -20.48 -5.01 -25.35
C ASP A 206 -20.67 -6.42 -25.95
N ASP A 207 -20.26 -7.48 -25.25
CA ASP A 207 -20.42 -8.87 -25.69
C ASP A 207 -21.92 -9.26 -25.76
N LEU A 208 -22.74 -8.78 -24.82
CA LEU A 208 -24.18 -9.05 -24.76
C LEU A 208 -24.94 -8.33 -25.88
N GLU A 209 -24.56 -7.10 -26.21
CA GLU A 209 -25.13 -6.36 -27.32
C GLU A 209 -24.89 -7.05 -28.66
N LYS A 210 -23.69 -7.57 -28.90
CA LYS A 210 -23.36 -8.31 -30.13
C LYS A 210 -24.28 -9.51 -30.35
N ILE A 211 -24.51 -10.31 -29.32
CA ILE A 211 -25.43 -11.47 -29.40
C ILE A 211 -26.86 -11.01 -29.71
N LYS A 212 -27.32 -9.89 -29.13
CA LYS A 212 -28.67 -9.35 -29.41
C LYS A 212 -28.82 -8.88 -30.86
N VAL A 213 -27.77 -8.31 -31.44
CA VAL A 213 -27.77 -7.85 -32.84
C VAL A 213 -27.72 -9.04 -33.81
N GLU A 214 -26.89 -10.04 -33.51
CA GLU A 214 -26.80 -11.28 -34.31
C GLU A 214 -28.11 -12.07 -34.29
N ALA A 215 -28.81 -12.12 -33.15
CA ALA A 215 -30.11 -12.79 -33.04
C ALA A 215 -31.27 -12.04 -33.74
N LYS A 216 -31.06 -10.80 -34.19
CA LYS A 216 -32.05 -10.00 -34.93
C LYS A 216 -31.81 -9.98 -36.45
N LYS A 217 -30.69 -10.54 -36.93
CA LYS A 217 -30.41 -10.77 -38.35
C LYS A 217 -30.93 -12.13 -38.78
#